data_AF-A0A357J0S3-F1
#
_entry.id   AF-A0A357J0S3-F1
#
_cell.length_a   1.000
_cell.length_b   1.000
_cell.length_c   1.000
_cell.angle_alpha   90.00
_cell.angle_beta   90.00
_cell.angle_gamma   90.00
#
_symmetry.space_group_name_H-M   'P 1'
#
loop_
_entity.id
_entity.type
_entity.pdbx_description
1 polymer ?
#
loop_
_entity_poly.entity_id
_entity_poly.type
_entity_poly.pdbx_seq_one_letter_code
_entity_poly.pdbx_strand_id
1 'polypeptide(L)'
;MAKQDRYRASVLWRMTRHLPELKSLLTSEEKDSLNDNYQQYEKESSAVKRSIARDLRSLLGSQRPTYPALIGMGAVLIWMGLLIYHGLEFPDKKLLRFYIFQPLLLAALAPFSIYLLSNVERKLYFRLDTRPESLLHSILAFTALTMLLASINQDWLPGSPRMDAFHMSIWVIGIAFAPLFEEIAFRQWVPSKIGRDPHWLGHATSALIFTAAHVPTTLDLEMAAYYWLCGFTLSALRIQTGSLLWPFLVHAAANVAIALAL
;
A
#
# COMPACT_ATOMS: atom_id res chain seq x y z
N MET A 1 -20.24 -5.99 -13.01
CA MET A 1 -19.19 -5.15 -13.62
C MET A 1 -19.85 -4.02 -14.41
N ALA A 2 -19.40 -2.78 -14.25
CA ALA A 2 -20.00 -1.65 -14.97
C ALA A 2 -19.82 -1.79 -16.49
N LYS A 3 -20.78 -1.32 -17.29
CA LYS A 3 -20.77 -1.42 -18.77
C LYS A 3 -19.44 -0.96 -19.39
N GLN A 4 -18.89 0.15 -18.89
CA GLN A 4 -17.62 0.69 -19.37
C GLN A 4 -16.42 -0.22 -19.11
N ASP A 5 -16.39 -0.93 -17.99
CA ASP A 5 -15.28 -1.83 -17.67
C ASP A 5 -15.29 -3.05 -18.60
N ARG A 6 -16.47 -3.55 -18.98
CA ARG A 6 -16.60 -4.62 -19.98
C ARG A 6 -16.04 -4.19 -21.33
N TYR A 7 -16.29 -2.95 -21.73
CA TYR A 7 -15.75 -2.40 -22.98
C TYR A 7 -14.25 -2.12 -22.92
N ARG A 8 -13.72 -1.64 -21.79
CA ARG A 8 -12.27 -1.50 -21.60
C ARG A 8 -11.59 -2.86 -21.71
N ALA A 9 -12.11 -3.88 -21.02
CA ALA A 9 -11.59 -5.24 -21.06
C ALA A 9 -11.65 -5.84 -22.47
N SER A 10 -12.75 -5.65 -23.20
CA SER A 10 -12.90 -6.18 -24.56
C SER A 10 -11.96 -5.51 -25.58
N VAL A 11 -11.74 -4.20 -25.46
CA VAL A 11 -10.75 -3.48 -26.28
C VAL A 11 -9.32 -3.95 -25.96
N LEU A 12 -8.98 -4.07 -24.67
CA LEU A 12 -7.68 -4.61 -24.24
C LEU A 12 -7.45 -6.02 -24.78
N TRP A 13 -8.44 -6.90 -24.63
CA TRP A 13 -8.41 -8.26 -25.20
C TRP A 13 -8.18 -8.22 -26.71
N ARG A 14 -8.87 -7.34 -27.44
CA ARG A 14 -8.69 -7.24 -28.90
C ARG A 14 -7.26 -6.88 -29.28
N MET A 15 -6.60 -6.03 -28.47
CA MET A 15 -5.20 -5.64 -28.66
C MET A 15 -4.24 -6.77 -28.31
N THR A 16 -4.51 -7.58 -27.29
CA THR A 16 -3.56 -8.54 -26.73
C THR A 16 -3.84 -10.01 -27.05
N ARG A 17 -4.97 -10.35 -27.69
CA ARG A 17 -5.39 -11.73 -28.01
C ARG A 17 -4.42 -12.57 -28.84
N HIS A 18 -3.45 -11.91 -29.49
CA HIS A 18 -2.39 -12.56 -30.24
C HIS A 18 -1.30 -13.17 -29.32
N LEU A 19 -1.26 -12.75 -28.04
CA LEU A 19 -0.34 -13.26 -27.04
C LEU A 19 -0.84 -14.62 -26.51
N PRO A 20 -0.11 -15.72 -26.76
CA PRO A 20 -0.57 -17.06 -26.39
C PRO A 20 -0.68 -17.22 -24.87
N GLU A 21 0.18 -16.58 -24.06
CA GLU A 21 0.13 -16.72 -22.60
C GLU A 21 -1.13 -16.12 -22.00
N LEU A 22 -1.64 -15.01 -22.56
CA LEU A 22 -2.90 -14.43 -22.11
C LEU A 22 -4.09 -15.25 -22.59
N LYS A 23 -4.02 -15.78 -23.82
CA LYS A 23 -5.06 -16.63 -24.37
C LYS A 23 -5.22 -17.93 -23.58
N SER A 24 -4.15 -18.50 -23.03
CA SER A 24 -4.24 -19.71 -22.19
C SER A 24 -4.85 -19.47 -20.81
N LEU A 25 -4.87 -18.22 -20.33
CA LEU A 25 -5.42 -17.87 -19.01
C LEU A 25 -6.95 -17.69 -19.02
N LEU A 26 -7.55 -17.55 -20.19
CA LEU A 26 -8.98 -17.30 -20.34
C LEU A 26 -9.71 -18.55 -20.80
N THR A 27 -10.87 -18.82 -20.21
CA THR A 27 -11.78 -19.88 -20.66
C THR A 27 -12.38 -19.53 -22.03
N SER A 28 -12.99 -20.51 -22.70
CA SER A 28 -13.70 -20.27 -23.96
C SER A 28 -14.85 -19.27 -23.77
N GLU A 29 -15.64 -19.42 -22.71
CA GLU A 29 -16.74 -18.50 -22.38
C GLU A 29 -16.25 -17.06 -22.14
N GLU A 30 -15.13 -16.88 -21.44
CA GLU A 30 -14.56 -15.55 -21.21
C GLU A 30 -14.12 -14.90 -22.52
N LYS A 31 -13.50 -15.67 -23.42
CA LYS A 31 -13.09 -15.19 -24.75
C LYS A 31 -14.29 -14.76 -25.58
N ASP A 32 -15.35 -15.57 -25.58
CA ASP A 32 -16.59 -15.29 -26.31
C ASP A 32 -17.27 -14.05 -25.74
N SER A 33 -17.37 -13.94 -24.41
CA SER A 33 -17.89 -12.76 -23.74
C SER A 33 -17.10 -11.49 -24.09
N LEU A 34 -15.76 -11.55 -24.11
CA LEU A 34 -14.92 -10.41 -24.51
C LEU A 34 -15.13 -10.04 -25.98
N ASN A 35 -15.28 -11.02 -26.87
CA ASN A 35 -15.57 -10.77 -28.29
C ASN A 35 -16.96 -10.14 -28.48
N ASP A 36 -17.98 -10.64 -27.79
CA ASP A 36 -19.35 -10.10 -27.86
C ASP A 36 -19.41 -8.67 -27.33
N ASN A 37 -18.77 -8.41 -26.19
CA ASN A 37 -18.66 -7.06 -25.63
C ASN A 37 -17.89 -6.11 -26.57
N TYR A 38 -16.92 -6.61 -27.33
CA TYR A 38 -16.24 -5.82 -28.37
C TYR A 38 -17.19 -5.48 -29.52
N GLN A 39 -18.00 -6.44 -29.99
CA GLN A 39 -19.01 -6.20 -31.03
C GLN A 39 -20.07 -5.18 -30.58
N GLN A 40 -20.49 -5.24 -29.32
CA GLN A 40 -21.38 -4.23 -28.75
C GLN A 40 -20.71 -2.86 -28.66
N TYR A 41 -19.45 -2.80 -28.21
CA TYR A 41 -18.66 -1.58 -28.18
C TYR A 41 -18.53 -0.93 -29.57
N GLU A 42 -18.39 -1.72 -30.64
CA GLU A 42 -18.33 -1.19 -32.01
C GLU A 42 -19.62 -0.49 -32.46
N LYS A 43 -20.76 -0.83 -31.84
CA LYS A 43 -22.07 -0.19 -32.10
C LYS A 43 -22.31 1.04 -31.24
N GLU A 44 -21.44 1.34 -30.28
CA GLU A 44 -21.57 2.50 -29.39
C GLU A 44 -21.25 3.83 -30.10
N SER A 45 -21.75 4.91 -29.52
CA SER A 45 -21.52 6.26 -30.04
C SER A 45 -20.03 6.66 -30.05
N SER A 46 -19.67 7.54 -30.99
CA SER A 46 -18.32 8.13 -31.10
C SER A 46 -17.85 8.84 -29.82
N ALA A 47 -18.78 9.30 -28.97
CA ALA A 47 -18.45 9.89 -27.67
C ALA A 47 -17.96 8.82 -26.68
N VAL A 48 -18.67 7.69 -26.59
CA VAL A 48 -18.31 6.56 -25.72
C VAL A 48 -16.98 5.95 -26.14
N LYS A 49 -16.79 5.70 -27.45
CA LYS A 49 -15.51 5.19 -27.98
C LYS A 49 -14.34 6.10 -27.66
N ARG A 50 -14.47 7.42 -27.85
CA ARG A 50 -13.43 8.40 -27.50
C ARG A 50 -13.13 8.43 -26.00
N SER A 51 -14.17 8.30 -25.16
CA SER A 51 -14.00 8.23 -23.71
C SER A 51 -13.18 7.00 -23.30
N ILE A 52 -13.54 5.82 -23.79
CA ILE A 52 -12.83 4.57 -23.49
C ILE A 52 -11.40 4.60 -24.02
N ALA A 53 -11.18 5.10 -25.24
CA ALA A 53 -9.84 5.24 -25.80
C ALA A 53 -8.96 6.20 -24.98
N ARG A 54 -9.52 7.31 -24.50
CA ARG A 54 -8.82 8.25 -23.61
C ARG A 54 -8.46 7.61 -22.29
N ASP A 55 -9.39 6.86 -21.69
CA ASP A 55 -9.16 6.13 -20.44
C ASP A 55 -8.07 5.07 -20.59
N LEU A 56 -8.13 4.27 -21.65
CA LEU A 56 -7.12 3.24 -21.93
C LEU A 56 -5.76 3.87 -22.23
N ARG A 57 -5.71 4.99 -22.96
CA ARG A 57 -4.47 5.75 -23.18
C ARG A 57 -3.90 6.29 -21.87
N SER A 58 -4.73 6.76 -20.96
CA SER A 58 -4.31 7.18 -19.62
C SER A 58 -3.75 6.01 -18.80
N LEU A 59 -4.40 4.84 -18.87
CA LEU A 59 -3.98 3.64 -18.13
C LEU A 59 -2.71 2.99 -18.67
N LEU A 60 -2.59 2.89 -19.98
CA LEU A 60 -1.46 2.23 -20.67
C LEU A 60 -0.35 3.20 -21.05
N GLY A 61 -0.60 4.50 -20.95
CA GLY A 61 0.36 5.53 -21.33
C GLY A 61 1.61 5.49 -20.48
N SER A 62 2.75 5.81 -21.09
CA SER A 62 4.04 5.93 -20.42
C SER A 62 4.14 7.18 -19.53
N GLN A 63 3.29 8.17 -19.76
CA GLN A 63 3.26 9.39 -18.96
C GLN A 63 2.73 9.08 -17.55
N ARG A 64 3.63 9.15 -16.58
CA ARG A 64 3.30 9.06 -15.16
C ARG A 64 2.97 10.47 -14.65
N PRO A 65 1.97 10.62 -13.76
CA PRO A 65 1.75 11.89 -13.10
C PRO A 65 3.00 12.26 -12.30
N THR A 66 3.51 13.47 -12.50
CA THR A 66 4.74 13.96 -11.83
C THR A 66 4.48 14.45 -10.41
N TYR A 67 3.23 14.78 -10.07
CA TYR A 67 2.89 15.35 -8.77
C TYR A 67 3.31 14.50 -7.55
N PRO A 68 3.22 13.14 -7.53
CA PRO A 68 3.68 12.39 -6.37
C PRO A 68 5.19 12.51 -6.16
N ALA A 69 5.98 12.58 -7.24
CA ALA A 69 7.42 12.81 -7.13
C ALA A 69 7.73 14.22 -6.59
N LEU A 70 7.02 15.25 -7.05
CA LEU A 70 7.19 16.61 -6.54
C LEU A 70 6.82 16.73 -5.06
N ILE A 71 5.72 16.09 -4.64
CA ILE A 71 5.32 16.01 -3.23
C ILE A 71 6.40 15.27 -2.42
N GLY A 72 6.91 14.15 -2.93
CA GLY A 72 7.99 13.40 -2.30
C GLY A 72 9.27 14.23 -2.13
N MET A 73 9.67 14.99 -3.15
CA MET A 73 10.82 15.89 -3.06
C MET A 73 10.62 16.94 -1.96
N GLY A 74 9.46 17.59 -1.92
CA GLY A 74 9.10 18.54 -0.87
C GLY A 74 9.12 17.90 0.53
N ALA A 75 8.54 16.70 0.67
CA ALA A 75 8.49 15.98 1.93
C ALA A 75 9.89 15.56 2.44
N VAL A 76 10.79 15.12 1.54
CA VAL A 76 12.18 14.78 1.90
C VAL A 76 12.94 16.03 2.32
N LEU A 77 12.78 17.16 1.63
CA LEU A 77 13.40 18.43 2.04
C LEU A 77 12.92 18.89 3.42
N ILE A 78 11.62 18.77 3.71
CA ILE A 78 11.05 19.07 5.04
C ILE A 78 11.63 18.12 6.08
N TRP A 79 11.68 16.82 5.81
CA TRP A 79 12.29 15.82 6.71
C TRP A 79 13.76 16.16 7.00
N MET A 80 14.56 16.48 5.98
CA MET A 80 15.96 16.89 6.14
C MET A 80 16.08 18.15 7.01
N GLY A 81 15.26 19.17 6.75
CA GLY A 81 15.25 20.41 7.53
C GLY A 81 14.91 20.16 9.00
N LEU A 82 13.88 19.36 9.26
CA LEU A 82 13.49 18.97 10.63
C LEU A 82 14.58 18.15 11.33
N LEU A 83 15.25 17.24 10.60
CA LEU A 83 16.33 16.42 11.15
C LEU A 83 17.55 17.27 11.54
N ILE A 84 17.93 18.23 10.68
CA ILE A 84 19.02 19.17 10.96
C ILE A 84 18.67 20.05 12.16
N TYR A 85 17.47 20.66 12.14
CA TYR A 85 16.98 21.47 13.27
C TYR A 85 17.00 20.68 14.58
N HIS A 86 16.46 19.46 14.59
CA HIS A 86 16.49 18.58 15.75
C HIS A 86 17.93 18.25 16.20
N GLY A 87 18.82 18.05 15.23
CA GLY A 87 20.25 17.83 15.45
C GLY A 87 20.94 18.95 16.22
N LEU A 88 20.55 20.19 15.93
CA LEU A 88 21.13 21.40 16.53
C LEU A 88 20.50 21.72 17.90
N GLU A 89 19.17 21.66 18.01
CA GLU A 89 18.44 22.03 19.23
C GLU A 89 18.42 20.94 20.30
N PHE A 90 18.47 19.67 19.88
CA PHE A 90 18.40 18.51 20.78
C PHE A 90 19.59 17.54 20.57
N PRO A 91 20.84 18.00 20.77
CA PRO A 91 22.04 17.22 20.45
C PRO A 91 22.14 15.90 21.24
N ASP A 92 21.63 15.89 22.47
CA ASP A 92 21.71 14.72 23.38
C ASP A 92 20.63 13.65 23.11
N LYS A 93 19.58 13.97 22.33
CA LYS A 93 18.44 13.07 22.08
C LYS A 93 18.65 12.12 20.89
N LYS A 94 19.81 11.44 20.82
CA LYS A 94 20.20 10.61 19.67
C LYS A 94 19.26 9.42 19.40
N LEU A 95 18.86 8.69 20.44
CA LEU A 95 17.94 7.54 20.31
C LEU A 95 16.54 7.98 19.87
N LEU A 96 16.01 9.05 20.49
CA LEU A 96 14.71 9.61 20.13
C LEU A 96 14.66 10.06 18.65
N ARG A 97 15.77 10.60 18.14
CA ARG A 97 15.90 10.98 16.73
C ARG A 97 15.66 9.80 15.80
N PHE A 98 16.22 8.63 16.10
CA PHE A 98 16.00 7.44 15.28
C PHE A 98 14.50 7.04 15.25
N TYR A 99 13.88 6.92 16.42
CA TYR A 99 12.49 6.47 16.55
C TYR A 99 11.47 7.40 15.90
N ILE A 100 11.72 8.72 15.91
CA ILE A 100 10.77 9.70 15.37
C ILE A 100 11.02 9.99 13.88
N PHE A 101 12.29 10.05 13.46
CA PHE A 101 12.62 10.43 12.08
C PHE A 101 12.65 9.25 11.10
N GLN A 102 12.78 8.00 11.57
CA GLN A 102 12.64 6.83 10.71
C GLN A 102 11.23 6.72 10.10
N PRO A 103 10.13 6.70 10.87
CA PRO A 103 8.79 6.67 10.29
C PRO A 103 8.51 7.94 9.47
N LEU A 104 9.00 9.11 9.89
CA LEU A 104 8.86 10.33 9.09
C LEU A 104 9.60 10.24 7.73
N LEU A 105 10.76 9.58 7.67
CA LEU A 105 11.46 9.33 6.41
C LEU A 105 10.63 8.44 5.49
N LEU A 106 10.07 7.35 6.01
CA LEU A 106 9.21 6.46 5.22
C LEU A 106 7.96 7.19 4.72
N ALA A 107 7.34 8.03 5.57
CA ALA A 107 6.25 8.92 5.17
C ALA A 107 6.66 9.88 4.04
N ALA A 108 7.86 10.47 4.12
CA ALA A 108 8.40 11.35 3.08
C ALA A 108 8.72 10.61 1.77
N LEU A 109 9.06 9.31 1.84
CA LEU A 109 9.31 8.47 0.67
C LEU A 109 8.05 7.87 0.05
N ALA A 110 6.93 7.83 0.77
CA ALA A 110 5.67 7.26 0.29
C ALA A 110 5.12 7.88 -1.02
N PRO A 111 5.21 9.20 -1.26
CA PRO A 111 4.83 9.76 -2.56
C PRO A 111 5.68 9.25 -3.73
N PHE A 112 6.98 8.99 -3.50
CA PHE A 112 7.84 8.39 -4.52
C PHE A 112 7.45 6.94 -4.82
N SER A 113 7.08 6.15 -3.80
CA SER A 113 6.63 4.79 -4.07
C SER A 113 5.34 4.77 -4.90
N ILE A 114 4.40 5.72 -4.68
CA ILE A 114 3.24 5.92 -5.56
C ILE A 114 3.66 6.31 -6.99
N TYR A 115 4.65 7.19 -7.14
CA TYR A 115 5.17 7.60 -8.46
C TYR A 115 5.74 6.41 -9.25
N LEU A 116 6.41 5.48 -8.57
CA LEU A 116 7.04 4.31 -9.19
C LEU A 116 6.04 3.26 -9.69
N LEU A 117 4.82 3.23 -9.16
CA LEU A 117 3.75 2.38 -9.67
C LEU A 117 3.35 2.77 -11.10
N SER A 118 2.87 1.79 -11.87
CA SER A 118 2.21 2.06 -13.16
C SER A 118 0.85 2.75 -12.97
N ASN A 119 0.34 3.36 -14.04
CA ASN A 119 -1.01 3.97 -14.03
C ASN A 119 -2.10 2.93 -13.72
N VAL A 120 -1.94 1.70 -14.22
CA VAL A 120 -2.83 0.58 -13.93
C VAL A 120 -2.79 0.22 -12.45
N GLU A 121 -1.60 -0.01 -11.88
CA GLU A 121 -1.44 -0.37 -10.47
C GLU A 121 -1.99 0.71 -9.54
N ARG A 122 -1.74 1.99 -9.81
CA ARG A 122 -2.32 3.08 -9.02
C ARG A 122 -3.84 3.01 -8.99
N LYS A 123 -4.48 2.88 -10.16
CA LYS A 123 -5.95 2.85 -10.22
C LYS A 123 -6.54 1.57 -9.63
N LEU A 124 -5.86 0.44 -9.82
CA LEU A 124 -6.33 -0.85 -9.34
C LEU A 124 -6.17 -0.97 -7.82
N TYR A 125 -5.02 -0.57 -7.29
CA TYR A 125 -4.67 -0.78 -5.89
C TYR A 125 -5.08 0.36 -4.96
N PHE A 126 -5.31 1.57 -5.46
CA PHE A 126 -5.81 2.70 -4.66
C PHE A 126 -7.29 2.99 -4.87
N ARG A 127 -8.06 1.98 -5.31
CA ARG A 127 -9.53 2.07 -5.33
C ARG A 127 -10.08 1.79 -3.93
N LEU A 128 -11.10 2.55 -3.55
CA LEU A 128 -11.92 2.21 -2.41
C LEU A 128 -12.86 1.07 -2.80
N ASP A 129 -12.57 -0.12 -2.28
CA ASP A 129 -13.45 -1.27 -2.46
C ASP A 129 -14.59 -1.20 -1.45
N THR A 130 -15.78 -0.86 -1.93
CA THR A 130 -16.97 -0.60 -1.10
C THR A 130 -17.80 -1.86 -0.83
N ARG A 131 -17.29 -3.04 -1.17
CA ARG A 131 -17.96 -4.32 -0.86
C ARG A 131 -18.08 -4.52 0.66
N PRO A 132 -19.24 -4.95 1.19
CA PRO A 132 -19.43 -5.18 2.62
C PRO A 132 -18.39 -6.14 3.22
N GLU A 133 -17.96 -7.15 2.47
CA GLU A 133 -16.95 -8.12 2.90
C GLU A 133 -15.60 -7.45 3.13
N SER A 134 -15.22 -6.50 2.27
CA SER A 134 -13.96 -5.76 2.40
C SER A 134 -13.96 -4.85 3.63
N LEU A 135 -15.11 -4.27 3.97
CA LEU A 135 -15.28 -3.52 5.21
C LEU A 135 -15.13 -4.45 6.43
N LEU A 136 -15.80 -5.60 6.43
CA LEU A 136 -15.69 -6.59 7.51
C LEU A 136 -14.25 -7.06 7.72
N HIS A 137 -13.56 -7.44 6.64
CA HIS A 137 -12.15 -7.84 6.71
C HIS A 137 -11.26 -6.72 7.24
N SER A 138 -11.54 -5.46 6.88
CA SER A 138 -10.80 -4.30 7.38
C SER A 138 -10.99 -4.07 8.88
N ILE A 139 -12.22 -4.25 9.38
CA ILE A 139 -12.52 -4.18 10.82
C ILE A 139 -11.79 -5.28 11.59
N LEU A 140 -11.86 -6.53 11.09
CA LEU A 140 -11.18 -7.66 11.72
C LEU A 140 -9.65 -7.47 11.73
N ALA A 141 -9.07 -7.01 10.62
CA ALA A 141 -7.65 -6.72 10.51
C ALA A 141 -7.23 -5.58 11.45
N PHE A 142 -8.03 -4.51 11.55
CA PHE A 142 -7.78 -3.40 12.48
C PHE A 142 -7.76 -3.88 13.94
N THR A 143 -8.76 -4.67 14.35
CA THR A 143 -8.81 -5.23 15.70
C THR A 143 -7.60 -6.12 15.98
N ALA A 144 -7.28 -7.04 15.06
CA ALA A 144 -6.13 -7.93 15.20
C ALA A 144 -4.80 -7.15 15.31
N LEU A 145 -4.58 -6.17 14.44
CA LEU A 145 -3.38 -5.34 14.47
C LEU A 145 -3.28 -4.52 15.75
N THR A 146 -4.38 -3.92 16.20
CA THR A 146 -4.40 -3.15 17.45
C THR A 146 -4.05 -4.05 18.64
N MET A 147 -4.59 -5.27 18.71
CA MET A 147 -4.25 -6.23 19.76
C MET A 147 -2.78 -6.64 19.71
N LEU A 148 -2.26 -6.98 18.53
CA LEU A 148 -0.85 -7.36 18.36
C LEU A 148 0.11 -6.23 18.72
N LEU A 149 -0.18 -5.01 18.26
CA LEU A 149 0.61 -3.82 18.58
C LEU A 149 0.53 -3.46 20.07
N ALA A 150 -0.62 -3.65 20.71
CA ALA A 150 -0.74 -3.49 22.15
C ALA A 150 0.16 -4.49 22.90
N SER A 151 0.17 -5.77 22.49
CA SER A 151 1.08 -6.77 23.05
C SER A 151 2.55 -6.41 22.86
N ILE A 152 2.93 -5.95 21.67
CA ILE A 152 4.31 -5.49 21.39
C ILE A 152 4.72 -4.33 22.31
N ASN A 153 3.80 -3.39 22.57
CA ASN A 153 4.11 -2.20 23.35
C ASN A 153 4.09 -2.42 24.88
N GLN A 154 3.44 -3.47 25.38
CA GLN A 154 3.41 -3.78 26.82
C GLN A 154 4.82 -4.05 27.37
N ASP A 155 5.68 -4.70 26.59
CA ASP A 155 7.04 -5.04 27.02
C ASP A 155 8.07 -3.91 26.81
N TRP A 156 7.66 -2.82 26.15
CA TRP A 156 8.54 -1.71 25.80
C TRP A 156 8.54 -0.55 26.83
N LEU A 157 7.66 -0.60 27.84
CA LEU A 157 7.40 0.49 28.77
C LEU A 157 7.86 0.21 30.21
N PRO A 158 9.15 0.43 30.49
CA PRO A 158 9.50 1.07 31.75
C PRO A 158 10.50 2.19 31.49
N GLY A 159 10.00 3.37 31.06
CA GLY A 159 10.81 4.59 31.06
C GLY A 159 10.84 5.42 29.77
N SER A 160 9.89 5.23 28.83
CA SER A 160 9.80 6.12 27.66
C SER A 160 9.67 7.57 28.13
N PRO A 161 10.62 8.46 27.77
CA PRO A 161 10.54 9.87 28.14
C PRO A 161 9.27 10.45 27.51
N ARG A 162 8.43 11.09 28.33
CA ARG A 162 7.25 11.82 27.84
C ARG A 162 7.67 12.70 26.66
N MET A 163 7.15 12.41 25.46
CA MET A 163 7.41 13.22 24.29
C MET A 163 6.72 14.57 24.47
N ASP A 164 7.43 15.66 24.19
CA ASP A 164 6.78 16.97 24.07
C ASP A 164 5.89 17.02 22.82
N ALA A 165 5.05 18.06 22.73
CA ALA A 165 4.09 18.19 21.63
C ALA A 165 4.76 18.24 20.24
N PHE A 166 5.99 18.76 20.14
CA PHE A 166 6.73 18.83 18.88
C PHE A 166 7.14 17.42 18.42
N HIS A 167 7.77 16.65 19.30
CA HIS A 167 8.19 15.27 19.03
C HIS A 167 6.97 14.37 18.76
N MET A 168 5.91 14.51 19.55
CA MET A 168 4.66 13.76 19.36
C MET A 168 4.02 14.04 18.00
N SER A 169 3.96 15.31 17.57
CA SER A 169 3.39 15.68 16.28
C SER A 169 4.15 15.05 15.12
N ILE A 170 5.49 15.09 15.16
CA ILE A 170 6.33 14.49 14.12
C ILE A 170 6.12 12.97 14.10
N TRP A 171 6.11 12.34 15.28
CA TRP A 171 5.95 10.89 15.39
C TRP A 171 4.59 10.44 14.86
N VAL A 172 3.49 11.08 15.27
CA VAL A 172 2.12 10.79 14.80
C VAL A 172 2.00 10.94 13.27
N ILE A 173 2.56 12.01 12.69
CA ILE A 173 2.59 12.19 11.24
C ILE A 173 3.36 11.05 10.57
N GLY A 174 4.54 10.72 11.10
CA GLY A 174 5.37 9.62 10.61
C GLY A 174 4.61 8.30 10.58
N ILE A 175 4.07 7.85 11.72
CA ILE A 175 3.40 6.55 11.83
C ILE A 175 2.06 6.48 11.08
N ALA A 176 1.41 7.63 10.81
CA ALA A 176 0.19 7.68 10.03
C ALA A 176 0.44 7.53 8.52
N PHE A 177 1.58 8.02 8.02
CA PHE A 177 1.87 8.03 6.57
C PHE A 177 2.96 7.04 6.15
N ALA A 178 3.87 6.62 7.03
CA ALA A 178 4.85 5.56 6.76
C ALA A 178 4.22 4.27 6.22
N PRO A 179 3.05 3.82 6.72
CA PRO A 179 2.38 2.64 6.19
C PRO A 179 2.13 2.69 4.69
N LEU A 180 1.93 3.87 4.09
CA LEU A 180 1.73 3.96 2.64
C LEU A 180 2.95 3.45 1.85
N PHE A 181 4.16 3.77 2.30
CA PHE A 181 5.39 3.25 1.71
C PHE A 181 5.51 1.74 1.98
N GLU A 182 5.30 1.32 3.21
CA GLU A 182 5.43 -0.07 3.65
C GLU A 182 4.45 -0.99 2.92
N GLU A 183 3.18 -0.59 2.76
CA GLU A 183 2.20 -1.39 2.04
C GLU A 183 2.58 -1.53 0.56
N ILE A 184 3.09 -0.48 -0.09
CA ILE A 184 3.58 -0.61 -1.47
C ILE A 184 4.79 -1.57 -1.53
N ALA A 185 5.76 -1.43 -0.62
CA ALA A 185 6.95 -2.27 -0.61
C ALA A 185 6.62 -3.74 -0.32
N PHE A 186 5.90 -3.99 0.77
CA PHE A 186 5.68 -5.34 1.30
C PHE A 186 4.43 -6.01 0.73
N ARG A 187 3.44 -5.28 0.20
CA ARG A 187 2.18 -5.88 -0.30
C ARG A 187 2.07 -5.81 -1.83
N GLN A 188 3.01 -5.15 -2.49
CA GLN A 188 3.11 -5.14 -3.95
C GLN A 188 4.50 -5.52 -4.46
N TRP A 189 5.55 -4.77 -4.13
CA TRP A 189 6.86 -4.98 -4.76
C TRP A 189 7.49 -6.31 -4.40
N VAL A 190 7.52 -6.69 -3.12
CA VAL A 190 8.11 -7.96 -2.71
C VAL A 190 7.29 -9.16 -3.22
N PRO A 191 5.96 -9.26 -3.01
CA PRO A 191 5.18 -10.41 -3.47
C PRO A 191 5.21 -10.58 -4.99
N SER A 192 5.19 -9.49 -5.77
CA SER A 192 5.22 -9.54 -7.23
C SER A 192 6.51 -10.09 -7.84
N LYS A 193 7.61 -10.19 -7.06
CA LYS A 193 8.85 -10.85 -7.49
C LYS A 193 8.86 -12.35 -7.27
N ILE A 194 8.01 -12.86 -6.37
CA ILE A 194 7.99 -14.26 -5.94
C ILE A 194 6.92 -15.08 -6.70
N GLY A 195 6.02 -14.40 -7.43
CA GLY A 195 5.02 -15.03 -8.28
C GLY A 195 4.00 -14.03 -8.84
N ARG A 196 2.97 -14.52 -9.54
CA ARG A 196 1.86 -13.66 -9.98
C ARG A 196 0.99 -13.26 -8.78
N ASP A 197 0.87 -11.95 -8.54
CA ASP A 197 -0.02 -11.35 -7.53
C ASP A 197 -1.48 -11.75 -7.77
N PRO A 198 -2.28 -12.14 -6.75
CA PRO A 198 -1.89 -12.41 -5.37
C PRO A 198 -1.38 -13.84 -5.15
N HIS A 199 -0.18 -14.00 -4.59
CA HIS A 199 0.40 -15.30 -4.26
C HIS A 199 0.74 -15.38 -2.77
N TRP A 200 0.05 -16.27 -2.04
CA TRP A 200 0.22 -16.43 -0.59
C TRP A 200 1.67 -16.65 -0.15
N LEU A 201 2.46 -17.40 -0.94
CA LEU A 201 3.89 -17.58 -0.63
C LEU A 201 4.66 -16.26 -0.68
N GLY A 202 4.43 -15.42 -1.70
CA GLY A 202 5.11 -14.13 -1.82
C GLY A 202 4.75 -13.18 -0.68
N HIS A 203 3.50 -13.23 -0.23
CA HIS A 203 3.02 -12.50 0.93
C HIS A 203 3.57 -13.02 2.26
N ALA A 204 3.67 -14.34 2.44
CA ALA A 204 4.27 -14.95 3.63
C ALA A 204 5.77 -14.61 3.73
N THR A 205 6.51 -14.67 2.61
CA THR A 205 7.91 -14.23 2.55
C THR A 205 8.04 -12.74 2.84
N SER A 206 7.14 -11.92 2.28
CA SER A 206 7.13 -10.50 2.56
C SER A 206 6.86 -10.18 4.02
N ALA A 207 5.98 -10.93 4.69
CA ALA A 207 5.76 -10.80 6.13
C ALA A 207 7.02 -11.10 6.95
N LEU A 208 7.84 -12.08 6.54
CA LEU A 208 9.13 -12.34 7.20
C LEU A 208 10.13 -11.18 7.01
N ILE A 209 10.19 -10.60 5.81
CA ILE A 209 11.05 -9.43 5.55
C ILE A 209 10.54 -8.21 6.33
N PHE A 210 9.23 -8.03 6.40
CA PHE A 210 8.59 -7.01 7.24
C PHE A 210 8.99 -7.18 8.71
N THR A 211 8.95 -8.39 9.27
CA THR A 211 9.45 -8.68 10.62
C THR A 211 10.92 -8.29 10.76
N ALA A 212 11.79 -8.72 9.83
CA ALA A 212 13.21 -8.40 9.89
C ALA A 212 13.51 -6.88 9.78
N ALA A 213 12.64 -6.10 9.13
CA ALA A 213 12.77 -4.65 9.04
C ALA A 213 12.51 -3.91 10.37
N HIS A 214 12.01 -4.62 11.40
CA HIS A 214 11.74 -4.07 12.72
C HIS A 214 12.84 -4.41 13.76
N VAL A 215 14.02 -4.86 13.34
CA VAL A 215 15.18 -5.03 14.23
C VAL A 215 15.53 -3.69 14.92
N PRO A 216 15.86 -3.68 16.23
CA PRO A 216 16.08 -4.83 17.09
C PRO A 216 14.84 -5.33 17.86
N THR A 217 13.65 -4.75 17.69
CA THR A 217 12.47 -5.17 18.48
C THR A 217 12.09 -6.63 18.23
N THR A 218 12.50 -7.20 17.11
CA THR A 218 12.26 -8.61 16.72
C THR A 218 13.42 -9.56 17.05
N LEU A 219 14.39 -9.16 17.89
CA LEU A 219 15.42 -10.09 18.37
C LEU A 219 14.86 -11.12 19.36
N ASP A 220 13.78 -10.77 20.05
CA ASP A 220 12.97 -11.70 20.81
C ASP A 220 12.02 -12.48 19.89
N LEU A 221 11.88 -13.80 20.12
CA LEU A 221 11.13 -14.69 19.24
C LEU A 221 9.61 -14.44 19.33
N GLU A 222 9.11 -14.08 20.51
CA GLU A 222 7.70 -13.74 20.72
C GLU A 222 7.37 -12.44 19.98
N MET A 223 8.20 -11.41 20.12
CA MET A 223 8.05 -10.15 19.35
C MET A 223 8.15 -10.38 17.84
N ALA A 224 9.09 -11.20 17.38
CA ALA A 224 9.20 -11.57 15.97
C ALA A 224 7.91 -12.24 15.46
N ALA A 225 7.30 -13.12 16.26
CA ALA A 225 6.04 -13.76 15.93
C ALA A 225 4.89 -12.73 15.83
N TYR A 226 4.79 -11.77 16.76
CA TYR A 226 3.79 -10.71 16.69
C TYR A 226 3.94 -9.83 15.45
N TYR A 227 5.17 -9.38 15.12
CA TYR A 227 5.42 -8.60 13.91
C TYR A 227 5.15 -9.41 12.63
N TRP A 228 5.45 -10.71 12.64
CA TRP A 228 5.11 -11.59 11.52
C TRP A 228 3.59 -11.70 11.33
N LEU A 229 2.84 -11.86 12.41
CA LEU A 229 1.38 -11.87 12.40
C LEU A 229 0.79 -10.53 11.94
N CYS A 230 1.36 -9.39 12.34
CA CYS A 230 1.00 -8.08 11.78
C CYS A 230 1.23 -8.07 10.27
N GLY A 231 2.42 -8.52 9.86
CA GLY A 231 2.85 -8.60 8.47
C GLY A 231 1.90 -9.43 7.60
N PHE A 232 1.49 -10.57 8.14
CA PHE A 232 0.57 -11.53 7.52
C PHE A 232 -0.86 -11.02 7.49
N THR A 233 -1.36 -10.39 8.57
CA THR A 233 -2.71 -9.82 8.65
C THR A 233 -2.93 -8.77 7.55
N LEU A 234 -1.98 -7.85 7.36
CA LEU A 234 -2.04 -6.85 6.30
C LEU A 234 -1.97 -7.48 4.90
N SER A 235 -1.20 -8.54 4.74
CA SER A 235 -1.14 -9.29 3.49
C SER A 235 -2.46 -10.02 3.19
N ALA A 236 -3.07 -10.66 4.18
CA ALA A 236 -4.39 -11.28 4.02
C ALA A 236 -5.44 -10.24 3.61
N LEU A 237 -5.42 -9.06 4.24
CA LEU A 237 -6.30 -7.96 3.88
C LEU A 237 -6.08 -7.48 2.43
N ARG A 238 -4.81 -7.38 1.98
CA ARG A 238 -4.48 -7.05 0.58
C ARG A 238 -5.05 -8.06 -0.41
N ILE A 239 -4.97 -9.36 -0.10
CA ILE A 239 -5.46 -10.44 -0.95
C ILE A 239 -7.00 -10.41 -1.01
N GLN A 240 -7.66 -10.29 0.14
CA GLN A 240 -9.12 -10.31 0.24
C GLN A 240 -9.78 -9.09 -0.44
N THR A 241 -9.17 -7.92 -0.31
CA THR A 241 -9.71 -6.67 -0.88
C THR A 241 -9.22 -6.41 -2.30
N GLY A 242 -8.10 -7.00 -2.72
CA GLY A 242 -7.44 -6.68 -3.98
C GLY A 242 -6.97 -5.22 -4.07
N SER A 243 -6.77 -4.55 -2.93
CA SER A 243 -6.46 -3.12 -2.80
C SER A 243 -5.32 -2.90 -1.81
N LEU A 244 -4.44 -1.93 -2.08
CA LEU A 244 -3.45 -1.42 -1.14
C LEU A 244 -4.03 -0.31 -0.24
N LEU A 245 -5.14 0.31 -0.63
CA LEU A 245 -5.76 1.38 0.15
C LEU A 245 -6.26 0.87 1.50
N TRP A 246 -6.92 -0.29 1.54
CA TRP A 246 -7.43 -0.87 2.78
C TRP A 246 -6.31 -1.25 3.77
N PRO A 247 -5.28 -2.01 3.38
CA PRO A 247 -4.10 -2.23 4.22
C PRO A 247 -3.47 -0.93 4.72
N PHE A 248 -3.30 0.08 3.86
CA PHE A 248 -2.75 1.36 4.28
C PHE A 248 -3.59 2.03 5.37
N LEU A 249 -4.90 2.17 5.14
CA LEU A 249 -5.80 2.84 6.08
C LEU A 249 -5.87 2.10 7.41
N VAL A 250 -5.98 0.77 7.38
CA VAL A 250 -6.05 -0.07 8.58
C VAL A 250 -4.73 -0.02 9.36
N HIS A 251 -3.58 -0.12 8.66
CA HIS A 251 -2.26 -0.03 9.26
C HIS A 251 -2.04 1.34 9.93
N ALA A 252 -2.30 2.43 9.19
CA ALA A 252 -2.20 3.78 9.72
C ALA A 252 -3.11 4.01 10.93
N ALA A 253 -4.37 3.56 10.84
CA ALA A 253 -5.32 3.68 11.94
C ALA A 253 -4.87 2.91 13.18
N ALA A 254 -4.37 1.68 13.03
CA ALA A 254 -3.90 0.87 14.15
C ALA A 254 -2.67 1.50 14.83
N ASN A 255 -1.71 1.99 14.04
CA ASN A 255 -0.53 2.69 14.56
C ASN A 255 -0.93 3.94 15.37
N VAL A 256 -1.82 4.77 14.82
CA VAL A 256 -2.30 5.99 15.49
C VAL A 256 -3.12 5.66 16.73
N ALA A 257 -4.00 4.67 16.68
CA ALA A 257 -4.82 4.27 17.82
C ALA A 257 -3.96 3.85 19.02
N ILE A 258 -2.94 3.04 18.76
CA ILE A 258 -2.01 2.60 19.79
C ILE A 258 -1.15 3.76 20.28
N ALA A 259 -0.65 4.61 19.39
CA ALA A 259 0.12 5.79 19.77
C ALA A 259 -0.63 6.77 20.67
N LEU A 260 -1.95 6.90 20.50
CA LEU A 260 -2.79 7.78 21.31
C LEU A 260 -3.34 7.13 22.58
N ALA A 261 -3.27 5.80 22.69
CA ALA A 261 -3.67 5.05 23.88
C ALA A 261 -2.55 4.96 24.94
N LEU A 262 -1.31 5.27 24.55
CA LEU A 262 -0.11 5.36 25.39
C LEU A 262 0.07 6.77 25.97
#